data_AF-A0A373NRD4-F1
#
_entry.id   AF-A0A373NRD4-F1
#
_cell.length_a   1.000
_cell.length_b   1.000
_cell.length_c   1.000
_cell.angle_alpha   90.00
_cell.angle_beta   90.00
_cell.angle_gamma   90.00
#
_symmetry.space_group_name_H-M   'P 1'
#
loop_
_entity.id
_entity.type
_entity.pdbx_description
1 polymer ?
#
loop_
_entity_poly.entity_id
_entity_poly.type
_entity_poly.pdbx_seq_one_letter_code
_entity_poly.pdbx_strand_id
1 'polypeptide(L)' 'MRTSGSLCFHNSDVNTVFDISRTLYERNFEKINTIYKEKSIPAELGLVIGAITESQKLINLATVSKN' A
#
# COMPACT_ATOMS: atom_id res chain seq x y z
N MET A 1 16.81 2.80 15.17
CA MET A 1 15.64 3.40 14.48
C MET A 1 14.38 2.71 14.97
N ARG A 2 13.24 3.40 14.98
CA ARG A 2 11.93 2.76 15.24
C ARG A 2 11.47 2.08 13.95
N THR A 3 11.10 0.80 14.00
CA THR A 3 10.51 0.08 12.87
C THR A 3 9.01 0.00 13.09
N SER A 4 8.22 0.15 12.03
CA SER A 4 6.77 -0.01 12.11
C SER A 4 6.35 -1.49 12.05
N GLY A 5 7.28 -2.41 11.77
CA GLY A 5 7.11 -3.86 11.59
C GLY A 5 6.05 -4.54 12.47
N SER A 6 6.05 -4.22 13.76
CA SER A 6 5.18 -4.82 14.78
C SER A 6 3.88 -4.06 15.05
N LEU A 7 3.67 -2.92 14.40
CA LEU A 7 2.45 -2.13 14.55
C LEU A 7 1.33 -2.76 13.71
N CYS A 8 0.29 -3.19 14.42
CA CYS A 8 -0.95 -3.68 13.84
C CYS A 8 -2.07 -2.69 14.18
N PHE A 9 -2.86 -2.31 13.19
CA PHE A 9 -4.00 -1.42 13.37
C PHE A 9 -5.30 -2.21 13.38
N HIS A 10 -6.23 -1.84 14.27
CA HIS A 10 -7.53 -2.50 14.36
C HIS A 10 -8.36 -2.34 13.08
N ASN A 11 -8.28 -1.18 12.44
CA ASN A 11 -8.95 -0.94 11.17
C ASN A 11 -8.14 -1.61 10.03
N SER A 12 -8.80 -2.49 9.28
CA SER A 12 -8.19 -3.27 8.20
C SER A 12 -7.56 -2.42 7.09
N ASP A 13 -8.19 -1.28 6.78
CA ASP A 13 -7.77 -0.40 5.70
C ASP A 13 -6.52 0.37 6.11
N VAL A 14 -6.53 0.91 7.33
CA VAL A 14 -5.34 1.54 7.94
C VAL A 14 -4.20 0.53 8.02
N ASN A 15 -4.47 -0.69 8.48
CA ASN A 15 -3.46 -1.73 8.54
C ASN A 15 -2.88 -2.07 7.15
N THR A 16 -3.75 -2.15 6.14
CA THR A 16 -3.35 -2.43 4.75
C THR A 16 -2.48 -1.32 4.16
N VAL A 17 -2.86 -0.05 4.34
CA VAL A 17 -2.07 1.10 3.87
C VAL A 17 -0.67 1.07 4.48
N PHE A 18 -0.55 0.92 5.80
CA PHE A 18 0.75 0.92 6.45
C PHE A 18 1.60 -0.31 6.11
N ASP A 19 1.00 -1.49 5.97
CA ASP A 19 1.73 -2.71 5.62
C ASP A 19 2.27 -2.65 4.19
N ILE A 20 1.48 -2.15 3.23
CA ILE A 20 1.92 -1.99 1.83
C ILE A 20 2.99 -0.91 1.73
N SER A 21 2.77 0.27 2.31
CA SER A 21 3.74 1.37 2.27
C SER A 21 5.09 0.95 2.87
N ARG A 22 5.08 0.22 3.99
CA ARG A 22 6.30 -0.35 4.57
C ARG A 22 6.98 -1.33 3.63
N THR A 23 6.22 -2.28 3.08
CA THR A 23 6.74 -3.30 2.14
C THR A 23 7.41 -2.65 0.92
N LEU A 24 6.85 -1.54 0.41
CA LEU A 24 7.41 -0.75 -0.69
C LEU A 24 8.74 -0.08 -0.30
N TYR A 25 8.82 0.57 0.86
CA TYR A 25 10.07 1.17 1.35
C TYR A 25 11.17 0.14 1.63
N GLU A 26 10.79 -1.02 2.15
CA GLU A 26 11.70 -2.15 2.39
C GLU A 26 12.10 -2.86 1.09
N ARG A 27 11.53 -2.48 -0.06
CA ARG A 27 11.75 -3.12 -1.38
C ARG A 27 11.49 -4.63 -1.36
N ASN A 28 10.57 -5.08 -0.51
CA ASN A 28 10.19 -6.48 -0.42
C ASN A 28 9.20 -6.84 -1.55
N PHE A 29 9.74 -6.98 -2.77
CA PHE A 29 8.96 -7.26 -3.96
C PHE A 29 8.33 -8.66 -3.95
N GLU A 30 8.88 -9.60 -3.19
CA GLU A 30 8.29 -10.93 -3.00
C GLU A 30 6.92 -10.82 -2.33
N LYS A 31 6.83 -10.09 -1.22
CA LYS A 31 5.55 -9.87 -0.52
C LYS A 31 4.54 -9.12 -1.38
N ILE A 32 4.99 -8.15 -2.18
CA ILE A 32 4.13 -7.43 -3.14
C ILE A 32 3.52 -8.38 -4.17
N ASN A 33 4.36 -9.20 -4.79
CA ASN A 33 3.94 -10.08 -5.88
C ASN A 33 3.14 -11.30 -5.42
N THR A 34 3.24 -11.68 -4.15
CA THR A 34 2.54 -12.85 -3.58
C THR A 34 1.26 -12.47 -2.85
N ILE A 35 1.32 -11.49 -1.94
CA ILE A 35 0.19 -11.14 -1.07
C ILE A 35 -0.73 -10.09 -1.71
N TYR A 36 -0.15 -9.09 -2.39
CA TYR A 36 -0.91 -7.95 -2.87
C TYR A 36 -1.31 -8.02 -4.35
N LYS A 37 -0.67 -8.90 -5.14
CA LYS A 37 -1.02 -9.10 -6.55
C LYS A 37 -2.46 -9.57 -6.75
N GLU A 38 -2.96 -10.43 -5.87
CA GLU A 38 -4.32 -10.99 -5.95
C GLU A 38 -5.33 -10.22 -5.10
N LYS A 39 -4.88 -9.27 -4.28
CA LYS A 39 -5.77 -8.45 -3.46
C LYS A 39 -6.37 -7.33 -4.29
N SER A 40 -7.70 -7.28 -4.31
CA SER A 40 -8.41 -6.07 -4.73
C SER A 40 -8.23 -4.98 -3.68
N ILE A 41 -7.49 -3.92 -4.01
CA ILE A 41 -7.27 -2.78 -3.15
C ILE A 41 -8.19 -1.64 -3.62
N PRO A 42 -9.05 -1.08 -2.74
CA PRO A 42 -9.87 0.06 -3.08
C PRO A 42 -9.05 1.24 -3.62
N ALA A 43 -9.61 1.95 -4.60
CA ALA A 43 -8.92 3.07 -5.25
C ALA A 43 -8.48 4.16 -4.27
N GLU A 44 -9.29 4.45 -3.25
CA GLU A 44 -8.95 5.40 -2.19
C GLU A 44 -7.69 4.98 -1.42
N LEU A 45 -7.56 3.69 -1.08
CA LEU A 45 -6.37 3.19 -0.39
C LEU A 45 -5.17 3.20 -1.33
N GLY A 46 -5.35 2.85 -2.60
CA GLY A 46 -4.30 2.95 -3.62
C GLY A 46 -3.77 4.38 -3.78
N LEU A 47 -4.64 5.39 -3.71
CA LEU A 47 -4.27 6.80 -3.75
C LEU A 47 -3.44 7.19 -2.51
N VAL A 48 -3.88 6.80 -1.31
CA VAL A 48 -3.17 7.09 -0.05
C VAL A 48 -1.80 6.41 -0.05
N ILE A 49 -1.70 5.14 -0.44
CA ILE A 49 -0.43 4.40 -0.55
C ILE A 49 0.49 5.09 -1.56
N GLY A 50 -0.03 5.48 -2.72
CA GLY A 50 0.72 6.21 -3.74
C GLY A 50 1.25 7.55 -3.23
N ALA A 51 0.45 8.31 -2.49
CA ALA A 51 0.87 9.57 -1.89
C ALA A 51 1.94 9.37 -0.80
N ILE A 52 1.77 8.41 0.11
CA ILE A 52 2.74 8.09 1.18
C ILE A 52 4.08 7.66 0.59
N THR A 53 4.06 6.87 -0.49
CA THR A 53 5.27 6.34 -1.13
C THR A 53 5.80 7.21 -2.27
N GLU A 54 5.21 8.40 -2.46
CA GLU A 54 5.55 9.34 -3.54
C GLU A 54 5.54 8.68 -4.94
N SER A 55 4.68 7.70 -5.14
CA SER A 55 4.58 6.93 -6.39
C SER A 55 3.49 7.49 -7.29
N GLN A 56 3.87 8.35 -8.24
CA GLN A 56 2.95 8.88 -9.24
C GLN A 56 2.27 7.78 -10.07
N LYS A 57 2.94 6.64 -10.28
CA LYS A 57 2.36 5.49 -10.97
C LYS A 57 1.18 4.90 -10.19
N LEU A 58 1.31 4.73 -8.88
CA LEU A 58 0.23 4.22 -8.03
C LEU A 58 -0.93 5.23 -7.94
N ILE A 59 -0.61 6.52 -7.83
CA ILE A 59 -1.61 7.60 -7.85
C ILE A 59 -2.41 7.54 -9.15
N ASN A 60 -1.74 7.46 -10.31
CA ASN A 60 -2.41 7.41 -11.60
C ASN A 60 -3.31 6.16 -11.73
N LEU A 61 -2.81 4.97 -11.35
CA LEU A 61 -3.60 3.73 -11.38
C LEU A 61 -4.87 3.82 -10.52
N ALA A 62 -4.78 4.42 -9.34
CA ALA A 62 -5.91 4.65 -8.45
C ALA A 62 -6.94 5.62 -9.05
N THR A 63 -6.48 6.67 -9.74
CA THR A 63 -7.37 7.66 -10.38
C THR A 63 -8.03 7.17 -11.66
N VAL A 64 -7.34 6.35 -12.46
CA VAL A 64 -7.90 5.80 -13.71
C VAL A 64 -9.04 4.83 -13.44
N SER A 65 -8.99 4.12 -12.31
CA SER A 65 -10.03 3.15 -11.91
C SER A 65 -11.36 3.79 -11.47
N LYS A 66 -11.45 5.13 -11.40
CA LYS A 66 -12.67 5.88 -11.03
C LYS A 66 -13.48 6.39 -12.22
N ASN A 67 -13.01 6.22 -13.45
CA ASN A 67 -13.65 6.70 -14.68
C ASN A 67 -14.30 5.57 -15.48
#